data_AF-A0A966VJ57-F1
#
_entry.id   AF-A0A966VJ57-F1
#
_cell.length_a   1.000
_cell.length_b   1.000
_cell.length_c   1.000
_cell.angle_alpha   90.00
_cell.angle_beta   90.00
_cell.angle_gamma   90.00
#
_symmetry.space_group_name_H-M   'P 1'
#
loop_
_entity.id
_entity.type
_entity.pdbx_description
1 polymer ?
#
loop_
_entity_poly.entity_id
_entity_poly.type
_entity_poly.pdbx_seq_one_letter_code
_entity_poly.pdbx_strand_id
1 'polypeptide(L)' 'MDPVSRDILISELSRDIFVRKTNKADNEIYIFRGCEKPNLMNEVGRLREVSFREAGGGTGK' A
#
# COMPACT_ATOMS: atom_id res chain seq x y z
N MET A 1 -12.96 -3.73 -6.21
CA MET A 1 -12.45 -3.28 -4.91
C MET A 1 -12.34 -1.79 -4.98
N ASP A 2 -13.11 -1.10 -4.15
CA ASP A 2 -13.07 0.34 -4.08
C ASP A 2 -11.80 0.80 -3.34
N PRO A 3 -11.20 1.94 -3.71
CA PRO A 3 -10.05 2.49 -3.01
C PRO A 3 -10.40 2.84 -1.56
N VAL A 4 -9.47 2.58 -0.64
CA VAL A 4 -9.59 3.08 0.73
C VAL A 4 -9.37 4.60 0.73
N SER A 5 -10.13 5.34 1.53
CA SER A 5 -9.94 6.78 1.66
C SER A 5 -8.51 7.11 2.12
N ARG A 6 -7.90 8.12 1.49
CA ARG A 6 -6.53 8.55 1.78
C ARG A 6 -6.36 8.96 3.24
N ASP A 7 -7.35 9.62 3.84
CA ASP A 7 -7.27 10.09 5.23
C ASP A 7 -7.15 8.91 6.21
N ILE A 8 -7.84 7.81 5.92
CA ILE A 8 -7.76 6.58 6.72
C ILE A 8 -6.37 5.95 6.58
N LEU A 9 -5.82 5.88 5.36
CA LEU A 9 -4.48 5.35 5.13
C LEU A 9 -3.42 6.16 5.86
N ILE A 10 -3.49 7.50 5.79
CA ILE A 10 -2.58 8.40 6.51
C ILE A 10 -2.70 8.19 8.02
N SER A 11 -3.91 7.98 8.55
CA SER A 11 -4.10 7.73 9.98
C SER A 11 -3.45 6.43 10.46
N GLU A 12 -3.31 5.42 9.58
CA GLU A 12 -2.64 4.16 9.90
C GLU A 12 -1.12 4.23 9.74
N LEU A 13 -0.60 5.19 8.96
CA LEU A 13 0.83 5.47 8.77
C LEU A 13 1.41 6.21 9.99
N SER A 14 1.62 5.45 11.06
CA SER A 14 2.11 5.96 12.33
C SER A 14 3.63 5.87 12.47
N ARG A 15 4.22 6.65 13.38
CA ARG A 15 5.68 6.81 13.51
C ARG A 15 6.39 5.56 14.06
N ASP A 16 5.66 4.68 14.75
CA ASP A 16 6.13 3.39 15.26
C ASP A 16 6.45 2.38 14.14
N ILE A 17 5.75 2.48 13.00
CA ILE A 17 5.97 1.65 11.83
C ILE A 17 6.84 2.33 10.76
N PHE A 18 7.26 3.57 11.00
CA PHE A 18 8.14 4.32 10.10
C PHE A 18 9.58 3.80 10.19
N VAL A 19 10.19 3.57 9.03
CA VAL A 19 11.57 3.09 8.94
C VAL A 19 12.52 4.22 8.56
N ARG A 20 12.29 4.82 7.38
CA ARG A 20 13.15 5.89 6.84
C ARG A 20 12.52 6.54 5.62
N LYS A 21 13.11 7.67 5.21
CA LYS A 21 12.90 8.22 3.87
C LYS A 21 13.83 7.57 2.84
N THR A 22 13.40 7.56 1.58
CA THR A 22 14.26 7.17 0.45
C THR A 22 15.24 8.30 0.11
N ASN A 23 16.41 7.94 -0.41
CA ASN A 23 17.41 8.93 -0.84
C ASN A 23 16.98 9.75 -2.07
N LYS A 24 15.96 9.28 -2.81
CA LYS A 24 15.44 9.88 -4.04
C LYS A 24 13.92 9.89 -4.01
N ALA A 25 13.32 10.96 -4.55
CA ALA A 25 11.86 11.14 -4.70
C ALA A 25 11.05 11.29 -3.40
N ASP A 26 11.70 11.58 -2.26
CA ASP A 26 11.08 11.91 -0.96
C ASP A 26 9.96 10.93 -0.53
N ASN A 27 10.16 9.64 -0.78
CA ASN A 27 9.23 8.62 -0.34
C ASN A 27 9.53 8.18 1.09
N GLU A 28 8.50 7.79 1.82
CA GLU A 28 8.62 7.23 3.17
C GLU A 28 8.43 5.71 3.12
N ILE A 29 9.26 4.98 3.85
CA ILE A 29 9.22 3.53 3.96
C ILE A 29 8.65 3.16 5.33
N TYR A 30 7.63 2.33 5.31
CA TYR A 30 6.94 1.81 6.50
C TYR A 30 6.96 0.28 6.50
N ILE A 31 7.04 -0.33 7.70
CA ILE A 31 6.89 -1.78 7.89
C ILE A 31 5.81 -1.99 8.95
N PHE A 32 4.75 -2.70 8.59
CA PHE A 32 3.63 -2.98 9.48
C PHE A 32 3.24 -4.46 9.40
N ARG A 33 2.55 -4.94 10.44
CA ARG A 33 1.92 -6.26 10.42
C ARG A 33 0.52 -6.16 9.83
N GLY A 34 0.21 -7.01 8.85
CA GLY A 34 -1.07 -6.95 8.13
C GLY A 34 -2.31 -7.09 9.03
N CYS A 35 -2.23 -7.84 10.13
CA CYS A 35 -3.37 -7.98 11.07
C CYS A 35 -3.59 -6.75 11.96
N GLU A 36 -2.62 -5.86 12.10
CA GLU A 36 -2.71 -4.66 12.94
C GLU A 36 -3.16 -3.42 12.14
N LYS A 37 -2.95 -3.43 10.81
CA LYS A 37 -3.25 -2.33 9.90
C LYS A 37 -4.09 -2.84 8.72
N PRO A 38 -5.38 -3.13 8.95
CA PRO A 38 -6.24 -3.76 7.95
C PRO A 38 -6.47 -2.86 6.72
N ASN A 39 -6.51 -1.54 6.89
CA ASN A 39 -6.74 -0.63 5.77
C ASN A 39 -5.51 -0.51 4.87
N LEU A 40 -4.31 -0.39 5.45
CA LEU A 40 -3.05 -0.47 4.70
C LEU A 40 -2.93 -1.80 3.94
N MET A 41 -3.26 -2.92 4.59
CA MET A 41 -3.20 -4.25 3.95
C MET A 41 -4.18 -4.37 2.77
N ASN A 42 -5.42 -3.88 2.94
CA ASN A 42 -6.42 -3.88 1.88
C ASN A 42 -5.97 -3.05 0.67
N GLU A 43 -5.42 -1.86 0.90
CA GLU A 43 -4.98 -0.98 -0.18
C GLU A 43 -3.74 -1.53 -0.91
N VAL A 44 -2.78 -2.11 -0.19
CA VAL A 44 -1.64 -2.80 -0.82
C VAL A 44 -2.12 -3.95 -1.71
N GLY A 45 -3.09 -4.74 -1.24
CA GLY A 45 -3.71 -5.80 -2.04
C GLY A 45 -4.39 -5.27 -3.30
N ARG A 46 -5.16 -4.19 -3.18
CA ARG A 46 -5.83 -3.53 -4.31
C ARG A 46 -4.81 -3.02 -5.34
N LEU A 47 -3.77 -2.32 -4.90
CA LEU A 47 -2.72 -1.79 -5.77
C LEU A 47 -1.95 -2.89 -6.49
N ARG A 48 -1.63 -3.99 -5.79
CA ARG A 48 -0.98 -5.16 -6.40
C ARG A 48 -1.82 -5.73 -7.54
N GLU A 49 -3.13 -5.87 -7.33
CA GLU A 49 -4.04 -6.37 -8.37
C GLU A 49 -4.12 -5.42 -9.57
N VAL A 50 -4.16 -4.11 -9.34
CA VAL A 50 -4.12 -3.09 -10.41
C VAL A 50 -2.83 -3.22 -11.22
N SER A 51 -1.67 -3.21 -10.56
CA SER A 51 -0.37 -3.35 -11.23
C SER A 51 -0.25 -4.68 -11.98
N PHE A 52 -0.79 -5.76 -11.42
CA PHE A 52 -0.78 -7.08 -12.06
C PHE A 52 -1.63 -7.11 -13.33
N ARG A 53 -2.81 -6.48 -13.32
CA ARG A 53 -3.67 -6.35 -14.50
C ARG A 53 -3.04 -5.46 -15.57
N GLU A 54 -2.48 -4.32 -15.19
CA GLU A 54 -1.80 -3.40 -16.12
C GLU A 54 -0.59 -4.03 -16.81
N ALA A 55 0.16 -4.87 -16.08
CA ALA A 55 1.30 -5.61 -16.62
C ALA A 55 0.92 -6.77 -17.57
N GLY A 56 -0.37 -6.97 -17.85
CA GLY A 56 -0.84 -8.06 -18.73
C GLY A 56 -0.80 -9.45 -18.10
N GLY A 57 -0.72 -9.53 -16.77
CA GLY A 57 -0.68 -10.80 -16.02
C GLY A 57 -2.03 -11.52 -15.91
N GLY A 58 -3.12 -10.88 -16.33
CA GLY A 58 -4.40 -11.57 -16.51
C GLY A 58 -4.24 -12.61 -17.61
N THR A 59 -4.55 -13.88 -17.30
CA THR A 59 -4.54 -14.97 -18.28
C THR A 59 -5.23 -14.49 -19.54
N GLY A 60 -4.43 -14.36 -20.60
CA GLY A 60 -4.89 -13.91 -21.90
C GLY A 60 -6.13 -14.67 -22.33
N LYS A 61 -6.94 -14.01 -23.14
CA LYS A 61 -7.77 -14.73 -24.08
C LYS A 61 -6.86 -15.44 -25.09
#